data_AF-A0A2Z6LIW9-F1
#
_entry.id   AF-A0A2Z6LIW9-F1
#
_cell.length_a   1.000
_cell.length_b   1.000
_cell.length_c   1.000
_cell.angle_alpha   90.00
_cell.angle_beta   90.00
_cell.angle_gamma   90.00
#
_symmetry.space_group_name_H-M   'P 1'
#
loop_
_entity.id
_entity.type
_entity.pdbx_description
1 polymer ?
#
loop_
_entity_poly.entity_id
_entity_poly.type
_entity_poly.pdbx_seq_one_letter_code
_entity_poly.pdbx_strand_id
1 'polypeptide(L)'
;DGNKSDEKDSWGGLTEFSLDQLRTATSEFSPDNIVSEHGEKAPNIVYKGIIGDNMLVAVKRFNKSDWPDSHQFRVREERLLVAEFMPNETLSKHLFHWETQPMKWAMRLRVALYLAQALEYCSNRGKTLYHDLNAYRILFDQDGNPRLSCFGLMKNSSDGRSYNTNLAFAPPEYSRTGKVTPESVIYSFGTLLLDLLSGKHIPPSDALDLIRAKKFQLLMDSCLEGHFSNDDGTELLRLASRCLQYEPCERPNAKSLVNALTPLQKETSVSSLVLLGILDESEPSKETVSLTPFGEACSRKDLITIHKILEKVGYKDEEDVANELSFQVWTDQIQGTLNSKKHGDSAFLAGEFSKAIDFYTQFINGGTMVSPTVHAR
;
A
#
# COMPACT_ATOMS: atom_id res chain seq x y z
N ASP A 1 -9.37 -15.40 42.46
CA ASP A 1 -9.69 -16.20 41.26
C ASP A 1 -10.42 -15.32 40.26
N GLY A 2 -10.08 -15.45 38.97
CA GLY A 2 -10.53 -14.52 37.94
C GLY A 2 -9.78 -14.71 36.63
N ASN A 3 -9.85 -15.93 36.07
CA ASN A 3 -9.24 -16.25 34.78
C ASN A 3 -9.73 -15.29 33.69
N LYS A 4 -8.80 -14.71 32.95
CA LYS A 4 -9.01 -14.28 31.56
C LYS A 4 -7.98 -14.97 30.69
N SER A 5 -8.46 -15.58 29.63
CA SER A 5 -7.69 -16.38 28.68
C SER A 5 -6.80 -15.51 27.80
N ASP A 6 -5.57 -15.97 27.56
CA ASP A 6 -4.81 -15.59 26.39
C ASP A 6 -5.51 -16.06 25.11
N GLU A 7 -5.93 -15.13 24.27
CA GLU A 7 -5.95 -15.38 22.83
C GLU A 7 -4.59 -14.96 22.27
N LYS A 8 -3.87 -15.93 21.67
CA LYS A 8 -2.62 -15.64 20.95
C LYS A 8 -2.96 -14.88 19.67
N ASP A 9 -2.76 -13.57 19.67
CA ASP A 9 -2.64 -12.80 18.43
C ASP A 9 -1.48 -13.40 17.61
N SER A 10 -1.85 -14.09 16.55
CA SER A 10 -0.93 -14.71 15.61
C SER A 10 -0.81 -13.86 14.34
N TRP A 11 0.17 -14.21 13.48
CA TRP A 11 0.50 -13.59 12.18
C TRP A 11 1.46 -12.38 12.27
N GLY A 12 2.42 -12.22 11.35
CA GLY A 12 2.77 -13.09 10.22
C GLY A 12 3.93 -12.54 9.38
N GLY A 13 4.86 -13.42 8.97
CA GLY A 13 6.13 -13.07 8.30
C GLY A 13 6.03 -12.49 6.88
N LEU A 14 7.18 -12.19 6.26
CA LEU A 14 7.27 -12.06 4.80
C LEU A 14 7.58 -13.46 4.28
N THR A 15 6.60 -14.04 3.61
CA THR A 15 6.64 -15.41 3.13
C THR A 15 7.53 -15.50 1.89
N GLU A 16 8.62 -16.26 1.98
CA GLU A 16 9.34 -16.70 0.77
C GLU A 16 8.49 -17.76 0.06
N PHE A 17 8.12 -17.49 -1.19
CA PHE A 17 7.43 -18.45 -2.05
C PHE A 17 8.42 -19.07 -3.03
N SER A 18 8.31 -20.38 -3.27
CA SER A 18 9.12 -21.05 -4.29
C SER A 18 8.71 -20.60 -5.70
N LEU A 19 9.63 -20.71 -6.67
CA LEU A 19 9.31 -20.41 -8.07
C LEU A 19 8.16 -21.30 -8.57
N ASP A 20 8.08 -22.56 -8.14
CA ASP A 20 7.06 -23.51 -8.56
C ASP A 20 5.68 -23.20 -7.97
N GLN A 21 5.63 -22.66 -6.73
CA GLN A 21 4.41 -22.09 -6.17
C GLN A 21 3.92 -20.89 -7.00
N LEU A 22 4.84 -19.99 -7.39
CA LEU A 22 4.48 -18.80 -8.17
C LEU A 22 4.12 -19.14 -9.63
N ARG A 23 4.76 -20.14 -10.23
CA ARG A 23 4.35 -20.73 -11.51
C ARG A 23 2.95 -21.30 -11.43
N THR A 24 2.68 -22.16 -10.44
CA THR A 24 1.35 -22.75 -10.24
C THR A 24 0.29 -21.65 -10.04
N ALA A 25 0.57 -20.67 -9.18
CA ALA A 25 -0.33 -19.58 -8.85
C ALA A 25 -0.66 -18.65 -10.02
N THR A 26 0.27 -18.47 -10.98
CA THR A 26 0.11 -17.59 -12.15
C THR A 26 -0.16 -18.35 -13.45
N SER A 27 -0.43 -19.66 -13.38
CA SER A 27 -0.62 -20.55 -14.53
C SER A 27 0.57 -20.51 -15.50
N GLU A 28 1.76 -20.85 -15.00
CA GLU A 28 3.06 -20.77 -15.69
C GLU A 28 3.39 -19.36 -16.22
N PHE A 29 3.00 -18.32 -15.49
CA PHE A 29 3.07 -16.91 -15.91
C PHE A 29 2.31 -16.65 -17.22
N SER A 30 1.09 -17.17 -17.35
CA SER A 30 0.25 -17.01 -18.55
C SER A 30 0.06 -15.53 -18.92
N PRO A 31 0.11 -15.16 -20.22
CA PRO A 31 -0.28 -13.84 -20.71
C PRO A 31 -1.70 -13.42 -20.28
N ASP A 32 -2.64 -14.37 -20.15
CA ASP A 32 -4.02 -14.11 -19.72
C ASP A 32 -4.11 -13.57 -18.29
N ASN A 33 -3.09 -13.84 -17.47
CA ASN A 33 -2.98 -13.35 -16.09
C ASN A 33 -2.26 -12.00 -15.98
N ILE A 34 -1.81 -11.39 -17.08
CA ILE A 34 -1.08 -10.11 -17.02
C ILE A 34 -2.04 -8.95 -16.72
N VAL A 35 -1.75 -8.21 -15.65
CA VAL A 35 -2.50 -7.03 -15.19
C VAL A 35 -1.71 -5.72 -15.28
N SER A 36 -0.42 -5.78 -15.66
CA SER A 36 0.37 -4.58 -15.92
C SER A 36 -0.05 -3.87 -17.21
N GLU A 37 -0.15 -2.55 -17.13
CA GLU A 37 -0.34 -1.66 -18.28
C GLU A 37 0.70 -1.95 -19.39
N HIS A 38 0.26 -1.97 -20.65
CA HIS A 38 1.01 -2.45 -21.84
C HIS A 38 1.25 -3.97 -21.94
N GLY A 39 0.72 -4.79 -21.03
CA GLY A 39 0.73 -6.25 -21.12
C GLY A 39 2.15 -6.83 -21.10
N GLU A 40 2.44 -7.76 -22.00
CA GLU A 40 3.78 -8.36 -22.19
C GLU A 40 4.89 -7.32 -22.50
N LYS A 41 4.52 -6.13 -22.97
CA LYS A 41 5.47 -5.05 -23.30
C LYS A 41 5.83 -4.17 -22.08
N ALA A 42 5.25 -4.43 -20.92
CA ALA A 42 5.60 -3.73 -19.68
C ALA A 42 7.06 -4.04 -19.30
N PRO A 43 7.88 -3.04 -18.91
CA PRO A 43 9.28 -3.27 -18.54
C PRO A 43 9.43 -4.11 -17.28
N ASN A 44 8.41 -4.15 -16.43
CA ASN A 44 8.30 -5.04 -15.27
C ASN A 44 6.85 -5.54 -15.22
N ILE A 45 6.63 -6.76 -15.71
CA ILE A 45 5.29 -7.35 -15.88
C ILE A 45 4.69 -7.69 -14.51
N VAL A 46 3.38 -7.47 -14.33
CA VAL A 46 2.63 -7.89 -13.13
C VAL A 46 1.60 -8.93 -13.54
N TYR A 47 1.64 -10.09 -12.89
CA TYR A 47 0.69 -11.19 -13.07
C TYR A 47 -0.27 -11.23 -11.89
N LYS A 48 -1.55 -11.46 -12.15
CA LYS A 48 -2.52 -11.97 -11.17
C LYS A 48 -2.20 -13.43 -10.89
N GLY A 49 -2.39 -13.87 -9.65
CA GLY A 49 -2.31 -15.28 -9.29
C GLY A 49 -3.12 -15.63 -8.05
N ILE A 50 -3.20 -16.92 -7.75
CA ILE A 50 -3.93 -17.47 -6.60
C ILE A 50 -3.00 -18.43 -5.84
N ILE A 51 -2.82 -18.20 -4.53
CA ILE A 51 -1.97 -19.04 -3.66
C ILE A 51 -2.83 -19.64 -2.53
N GLY A 52 -2.63 -20.93 -2.22
CA GLY A 52 -3.26 -21.59 -1.07
C GLY A 52 -4.79 -21.53 -1.12
N ASP A 53 -5.40 -21.11 -0.01
CA ASP A 53 -6.86 -21.00 0.19
C ASP A 53 -7.46 -19.81 -0.56
N ASN A 54 -7.30 -19.80 -1.88
CA ASN A 54 -7.80 -18.80 -2.82
C ASN A 54 -7.28 -17.36 -2.57
N MET A 55 -6.10 -17.19 -1.95
CA MET A 55 -5.50 -15.87 -1.73
C MET A 55 -5.05 -15.24 -3.05
N LEU A 56 -5.71 -14.17 -3.46
CA LEU A 56 -5.41 -13.42 -4.68
C LEU A 56 -4.15 -12.56 -4.51
N VAL A 57 -3.18 -12.75 -5.39
CA VAL A 57 -1.88 -12.06 -5.35
C VAL A 57 -1.53 -11.35 -6.66
N ALA A 58 -0.76 -10.27 -6.54
CA ALA A 58 -0.07 -9.60 -7.64
C ALA A 58 1.42 -9.98 -7.59
N VAL A 59 1.88 -10.75 -8.58
CA VAL A 59 3.27 -11.18 -8.73
C VAL A 59 3.98 -10.29 -9.76
N LYS A 60 4.81 -9.36 -9.30
CA LYS A 60 5.60 -8.48 -10.16
C LYS A 60 6.94 -9.13 -10.51
N ARG A 61 7.17 -9.35 -11.80
CA ARG A 61 8.40 -9.91 -12.39
C ARG A 61 9.28 -8.77 -12.88
N PHE A 62 10.50 -8.68 -12.33
CA PHE A 62 11.42 -7.58 -12.61
C PHE A 62 12.42 -7.93 -13.70
N ASN A 63 12.79 -6.94 -14.52
CA ASN A 63 13.83 -7.10 -15.51
C ASN A 63 15.21 -7.32 -14.86
N LYS A 64 16.13 -8.00 -15.55
CA LYS A 64 17.49 -8.29 -15.09
C LYS A 64 18.34 -7.00 -14.94
N SER A 65 17.95 -5.90 -15.57
CA SER A 65 18.53 -4.56 -15.44
C SER A 65 18.12 -3.76 -14.20
N ASP A 66 16.91 -3.96 -13.66
CA ASP A 66 16.21 -2.89 -12.92
C ASP A 66 16.49 -2.84 -11.41
N TRP A 67 17.38 -3.70 -10.88
CA TRP A 67 17.62 -3.84 -9.44
C TRP A 67 18.81 -3.00 -8.95
N PRO A 68 18.77 -2.38 -7.75
CA PRO A 68 19.83 -1.47 -7.27
C PRO A 68 21.23 -2.05 -7.14
N ASP A 69 21.33 -3.34 -6.87
CA ASP A 69 22.61 -4.03 -6.63
C ASP A 69 22.67 -5.31 -7.46
N SER A 70 23.37 -5.23 -8.59
CA SER A 70 23.60 -6.35 -9.51
C SER A 70 24.67 -7.33 -9.01
N HIS A 71 25.41 -6.99 -7.95
CA HIS A 71 26.55 -7.77 -7.47
C HIS A 71 26.19 -8.65 -6.26
N GLN A 72 25.29 -8.22 -5.36
CA GLN A 72 24.92 -9.01 -4.18
C GLN A 72 24.11 -10.30 -4.48
N PHE A 73 23.33 -10.35 -5.57
CA PHE A 73 22.40 -11.45 -5.85
C PHE A 73 22.67 -12.17 -7.19
N ARG A 74 23.94 -12.45 -7.46
CA ARG A 74 24.46 -12.95 -8.76
C ARG A 74 24.11 -14.42 -9.11
N VAL A 75 23.05 -15.00 -8.54
CA VAL A 75 22.80 -16.47 -8.51
C VAL A 75 21.37 -16.92 -8.87
N ARG A 76 20.31 -16.13 -8.62
CA ARG A 76 18.92 -16.49 -9.02
C ARG A 76 18.57 -15.87 -10.38
N GLU A 77 17.99 -16.67 -11.28
CA GLU A 77 17.73 -16.24 -12.67
C GLU A 77 16.52 -15.32 -12.84
N GLU A 78 15.59 -15.32 -11.89
CA GLU A 78 14.37 -14.50 -11.92
C GLU A 78 14.23 -13.65 -10.65
N ARG A 79 13.57 -12.50 -10.80
CA ARG A 79 13.27 -11.56 -9.71
C ARG A 79 11.76 -11.37 -9.64
N LEU A 80 11.15 -11.83 -8.56
CA LEU A 80 9.71 -11.82 -8.33
C LEU A 80 9.42 -11.15 -6.99
N LEU A 81 8.42 -10.28 -6.93
CA LEU A 81 7.84 -9.80 -5.67
C LEU A 81 6.34 -10.12 -5.67
N VAL A 82 5.87 -10.71 -4.57
CA VAL A 82 4.46 -11.01 -4.33
C VAL A 82 3.87 -9.91 -3.46
N ALA A 83 2.67 -9.46 -3.83
CA ALA A 83 1.84 -8.55 -3.05
C ALA A 83 0.38 -9.04 -3.05
N GLU A 84 -0.45 -8.48 -2.19
CA GLU A 84 -1.91 -8.61 -2.26
C GLU A 84 -2.43 -8.09 -3.61
N PHE A 85 -3.38 -8.78 -4.23
CA PHE A 85 -4.03 -8.30 -5.46
C PHE A 85 -5.06 -7.23 -5.14
N MET A 86 -4.99 -6.08 -5.83
CA MET A 86 -5.95 -4.98 -5.71
C MET A 86 -6.96 -5.09 -6.86
N PRO A 87 -8.20 -5.60 -6.65
CA PRO A 87 -9.09 -5.99 -7.73
C PRO A 87 -9.79 -4.80 -8.41
N ASN A 88 -9.93 -3.67 -7.70
CA ASN A 88 -10.73 -2.53 -8.15
C ASN A 88 -9.88 -1.47 -8.88
N GLU A 89 -8.83 -1.90 -9.58
CA GLU A 89 -8.04 -1.09 -10.54
C GLU A 89 -7.27 0.11 -9.95
N THR A 90 -6.62 0.91 -10.81
CA THR A 90 -5.85 2.11 -10.45
C THR A 90 -6.70 3.37 -10.42
N LEU A 91 -6.29 4.36 -9.63
CA LEU A 91 -6.86 5.72 -9.68
C LEU A 91 -6.80 6.30 -11.10
N SER A 92 -5.71 6.11 -11.85
CA SER A 92 -5.59 6.59 -13.22
C SER A 92 -6.65 6.02 -14.20
N LYS A 93 -7.18 4.81 -13.96
CA LYS A 93 -8.30 4.26 -14.74
C LYS A 93 -9.62 4.95 -14.37
N HIS A 94 -9.95 5.03 -13.09
CA HIS A 94 -11.20 5.63 -12.59
C HIS A 94 -11.27 7.17 -12.73
N LEU A 95 -10.13 7.85 -12.82
CA LEU A 95 -10.06 9.32 -12.78
C LEU A 95 -9.88 9.97 -14.16
N PHE A 96 -9.08 9.39 -15.06
CA PHE A 96 -8.70 10.02 -16.33
C PHE A 96 -9.44 9.49 -17.56
N HIS A 97 -10.01 8.29 -17.49
CA HIS A 97 -10.52 7.55 -18.66
C HIS A 97 -12.01 7.23 -18.58
N TRP A 98 -12.73 7.81 -17.62
CA TRP A 98 -14.08 7.40 -17.23
C TRP A 98 -15.15 8.40 -17.66
N GLU A 99 -15.28 8.57 -18.99
CA GLU A 99 -16.13 9.60 -19.63
C GLU A 99 -17.64 9.48 -19.29
N THR A 100 -18.12 8.33 -18.84
CA THR A 100 -19.55 8.00 -18.68
C THR A 100 -20.11 8.14 -17.26
N GLN A 101 -19.26 8.15 -16.23
CA GLN A 101 -19.65 8.17 -14.81
C GLN A 101 -18.48 8.71 -13.96
N PRO A 102 -18.21 10.03 -13.99
CA PRO A 102 -17.01 10.63 -13.40
C PRO A 102 -16.91 10.39 -11.88
N MET A 103 -15.69 10.16 -11.37
CA MET A 103 -15.46 9.84 -9.95
C MET A 103 -16.07 10.90 -9.01
N LYS A 104 -16.95 10.47 -8.09
CA LYS A 104 -17.66 11.34 -7.13
C LYS A 104 -16.69 12.13 -6.24
N TRP A 105 -17.01 13.38 -5.92
CA TRP A 105 -16.20 14.27 -5.08
C TRP A 105 -15.76 13.64 -3.75
N ALA A 106 -16.68 12.99 -3.04
CA ALA A 106 -16.41 12.31 -1.78
C ALA A 106 -15.38 11.18 -1.90
N MET A 107 -15.24 10.55 -3.08
CA MET A 107 -14.18 9.56 -3.33
C MET A 107 -12.83 10.25 -3.55
N ARG A 108 -12.80 11.37 -4.27
CA ARG A 108 -11.56 12.14 -4.52
C ARG A 108 -10.95 12.65 -3.22
N LEU A 109 -11.78 13.14 -2.31
CA LEU A 109 -11.36 13.51 -0.96
C LEU A 109 -10.90 12.30 -0.13
N ARG A 110 -11.57 11.14 -0.24
CA ARG A 110 -11.19 9.91 0.47
C ARG A 110 -9.82 9.41 0.03
N VAL A 111 -9.56 9.44 -1.27
CA VAL A 111 -8.24 9.18 -1.88
C VAL A 111 -7.18 10.12 -1.29
N ALA A 112 -7.40 11.44 -1.31
CA ALA A 112 -6.44 12.39 -0.75
C ALA A 112 -6.17 12.12 0.75
N LEU A 113 -7.20 11.91 1.57
CA LEU A 113 -7.08 11.72 3.01
C LEU A 113 -6.36 10.41 3.36
N TYR A 114 -6.74 9.29 2.76
CA TYR A 114 -6.13 7.97 3.04
C TYR A 114 -4.64 7.96 2.67
N LEU A 115 -4.27 8.63 1.57
CA LEU A 115 -2.89 8.71 1.13
C LEU A 115 -2.06 9.66 2.01
N ALA A 116 -2.64 10.77 2.48
CA ALA A 116 -2.01 11.62 3.49
C ALA A 116 -1.76 10.87 4.81
N GLN A 117 -2.72 10.04 5.25
CA GLN A 117 -2.59 9.18 6.43
C GLN A 117 -1.53 8.09 6.24
N ALA A 118 -1.44 7.47 5.06
CA ALA A 118 -0.40 6.50 4.74
C ALA A 118 1.01 7.13 4.74
N LEU A 119 1.15 8.35 4.20
CA LEU A 119 2.41 9.11 4.26
C LEU A 119 2.78 9.52 5.69
N GLU A 120 1.80 9.93 6.52
CA GLU A 120 2.04 10.22 7.94
C GLU A 120 2.49 8.94 8.69
N TYR A 121 1.84 7.80 8.45
CA TYR A 121 2.22 6.52 9.05
C TYR A 121 3.66 6.12 8.69
N CYS A 122 4.02 6.18 7.40
CA CYS A 122 5.38 5.88 6.94
C CYS A 122 6.42 6.81 7.59
N SER A 123 6.13 8.11 7.66
CA SER A 123 7.00 9.10 8.30
C SER A 123 7.18 8.83 9.80
N ASN A 124 6.08 8.66 10.53
CA ASN A 124 6.10 8.40 11.98
C ASN A 124 6.76 7.05 12.35
N ARG A 125 6.78 6.09 11.41
CA ARG A 125 7.46 4.79 11.56
C ARG A 125 8.91 4.79 11.04
N GLY A 126 9.44 5.91 10.56
CA GLY A 126 10.79 6.01 10.00
C GLY A 126 11.03 5.11 8.78
N LYS A 127 9.97 4.80 8.01
CA LYS A 127 10.05 3.93 6.83
C LYS A 127 10.69 4.68 5.65
N THR A 128 11.19 3.92 4.67
CA THR A 128 11.76 4.46 3.42
C THR A 128 10.77 5.37 2.69
N LEU A 129 11.28 6.40 2.01
CA LEU A 129 10.47 7.34 1.23
C LEU A 129 9.73 6.62 0.09
N TYR A 130 8.54 7.13 -0.25
CA TYR A 130 7.77 6.68 -1.40
C TYR A 130 8.28 7.37 -2.67
N HIS A 131 8.99 6.64 -3.54
CA HIS A 131 9.81 7.24 -4.59
C HIS A 131 9.09 7.41 -5.95
N ASP A 132 7.76 7.28 -6.02
CA ASP A 132 6.99 7.42 -7.27
C ASP A 132 5.49 7.72 -7.03
N LEU A 133 5.16 8.77 -6.25
CA LEU A 133 3.76 9.06 -5.92
C LEU A 133 3.00 9.69 -7.10
N ASN A 134 2.06 8.96 -7.71
CA ASN A 134 1.19 9.44 -8.78
C ASN A 134 -0.08 8.56 -8.91
N ALA A 135 -1.04 8.96 -9.75
CA ALA A 135 -2.32 8.26 -9.96
C ALA A 135 -2.20 6.81 -10.48
N TYR A 136 -1.07 6.41 -11.07
CA TYR A 136 -0.81 5.05 -11.54
C TYR A 136 -0.23 4.13 -10.45
N ARG A 137 0.07 4.68 -9.25
CA ARG A 137 0.55 3.94 -8.07
C ARG A 137 -0.45 3.82 -6.94
N ILE A 138 -1.67 4.32 -7.14
CA ILE A 138 -2.79 4.22 -6.21
C ILE A 138 -3.76 3.20 -6.79
N LEU A 139 -4.09 2.17 -6.01
CA LEU A 139 -5.00 1.10 -6.40
C LEU A 139 -6.12 0.97 -5.37
N PHE A 140 -7.22 0.32 -5.74
CA PHE A 140 -8.34 0.07 -4.83
C PHE A 140 -8.43 -1.41 -4.44
N ASP A 141 -8.53 -1.65 -3.13
CA ASP A 141 -8.74 -3.00 -2.57
C ASP A 141 -10.15 -3.54 -2.84
N GLN A 142 -10.44 -4.76 -2.38
CA GLN A 142 -11.74 -5.43 -2.56
C GLN A 142 -12.94 -4.58 -2.08
N ASP A 143 -12.74 -3.76 -1.04
CA ASP A 143 -13.75 -2.92 -0.39
C ASP A 143 -13.82 -1.51 -1.05
N GLY A 144 -13.06 -1.32 -2.14
CA GLY A 144 -12.97 -0.07 -2.89
C GLY A 144 -12.07 0.99 -2.24
N ASN A 145 -11.31 0.66 -1.19
CA ASN A 145 -10.52 1.65 -0.46
C ASN A 145 -9.15 1.88 -1.12
N PRO A 146 -8.69 3.14 -1.21
CA PRO A 146 -7.43 3.49 -1.85
C PRO A 146 -6.22 3.02 -1.03
N ARG A 147 -5.29 2.33 -1.70
CA ARG A 147 -4.02 1.82 -1.17
C ARG A 147 -2.85 2.34 -2.00
N LEU A 148 -1.73 2.65 -1.33
CA LEU A 148 -0.44 2.88 -2.01
C LEU A 148 0.13 1.55 -2.49
N SER A 149 0.58 1.48 -3.75
CA SER A 149 1.29 0.31 -4.26
C SER A 149 2.60 0.11 -3.52
N CYS A 150 2.79 -1.05 -2.88
CA CYS A 150 4.07 -1.43 -2.28
C CYS A 150 5.23 -1.42 -3.30
N PHE A 151 4.94 -1.57 -4.60
CA PHE A 151 5.93 -1.48 -5.68
C PHE A 151 6.55 -0.08 -5.86
N GLY A 152 6.01 0.98 -5.25
CA GLY A 152 6.61 2.32 -5.20
C GLY A 152 7.51 2.58 -3.97
N LEU A 153 7.53 1.67 -3.00
CA LEU A 153 8.54 1.62 -1.92
C LEU A 153 9.84 0.93 -2.35
N MET A 154 9.79 0.21 -3.48
CA MET A 154 10.93 -0.47 -4.07
C MET A 154 11.91 0.57 -4.59
N LYS A 155 12.96 0.81 -3.80
CA LYS A 155 14.07 1.69 -4.15
C LYS A 155 14.68 1.21 -5.46
N ASN A 156 14.46 1.91 -6.56
CA ASN A 156 15.17 1.68 -7.81
C ASN A 156 16.42 2.59 -7.85
N SER A 157 17.59 2.02 -8.12
CA SER A 157 18.93 2.59 -7.92
C SER A 157 19.31 2.93 -6.46
N SER A 158 20.58 2.75 -6.13
CA SER A 158 21.21 3.28 -4.91
C SER A 158 21.20 4.80 -4.81
N ASP A 159 21.05 5.47 -5.96
CA ASP A 159 21.49 6.85 -6.19
C ASP A 159 20.35 7.88 -6.17
N GLY A 160 19.10 7.43 -6.14
CA GLY A 160 17.90 8.28 -6.34
C GLY A 160 17.48 8.45 -7.80
N ARG A 161 18.29 7.97 -8.75
CA ARG A 161 18.15 8.17 -10.21
C ARG A 161 17.11 7.26 -10.89
N SER A 162 15.97 7.04 -10.24
CA SER A 162 14.85 6.26 -10.80
C SER A 162 13.48 6.81 -10.40
N TYR A 163 13.37 8.13 -10.35
CA TYR A 163 12.07 8.79 -10.50
C TYR A 163 11.61 8.56 -11.95
N ASN A 164 10.71 7.59 -12.16
CA ASN A 164 10.34 7.06 -13.48
C ASN A 164 9.29 7.94 -14.17
N THR A 165 9.49 9.26 -14.09
CA THR A 165 8.50 10.30 -14.36
C THR A 165 8.85 11.13 -15.58
N ASN A 166 7.84 11.58 -16.31
CA ASN A 166 7.94 12.76 -17.15
C ASN A 166 8.46 13.96 -16.32
N LEU A 167 9.56 14.59 -16.74
CA LEU A 167 10.19 15.70 -16.01
C LEU A 167 9.26 16.91 -15.78
N ALA A 168 8.18 17.03 -16.58
CA ALA A 168 7.14 18.05 -16.36
C ALA A 168 6.41 17.93 -15.01
N PHE A 169 6.49 16.76 -14.34
CA PHE A 169 5.88 16.49 -13.03
C PHE A 169 6.93 16.32 -11.92
N ALA A 170 8.23 16.46 -12.24
CA ALA A 170 9.29 16.23 -11.27
C ALA A 170 9.41 17.41 -10.27
N PRO A 171 9.63 17.15 -8.97
CA PRO A 171 9.91 18.20 -7.99
C PRO A 171 11.12 19.06 -8.40
N PRO A 172 11.08 20.41 -8.25
CA PRO A 172 12.14 21.30 -8.76
C PRO A 172 13.55 20.96 -8.27
N GLU A 173 13.68 20.50 -7.02
CA GLU A 173 14.93 20.05 -6.42
C GLU A 173 15.45 18.72 -6.98
N TYR A 174 14.58 17.84 -7.49
CA TYR A 174 15.00 16.58 -8.12
C TYR A 174 15.79 16.88 -9.41
N SER A 175 15.27 17.77 -10.27
CA SER A 175 15.94 18.20 -11.50
C SER A 175 17.31 18.85 -11.27
N ARG A 176 17.56 19.40 -10.06
CA ARG A 176 18.84 19.99 -9.64
C ARG A 176 19.79 19.00 -8.97
N THR A 177 19.28 17.97 -8.29
CA THR A 177 20.07 17.15 -7.36
C THR A 177 20.08 15.64 -7.66
N GLY A 178 19.16 15.16 -8.51
CA GLY A 178 18.94 13.74 -8.75
C GLY A 178 18.39 12.96 -7.54
N LYS A 179 17.90 13.66 -6.50
CA LYS A 179 17.48 13.07 -5.22
C LYS A 179 16.05 13.46 -4.86
N VAL A 180 15.33 12.49 -4.30
CA VAL A 180 13.97 12.64 -3.76
C VAL A 180 14.10 12.78 -2.24
N THR A 181 13.52 13.84 -1.68
CA THR A 181 13.43 14.10 -0.23
C THR A 181 11.99 13.88 0.26
N PRO A 182 11.69 13.92 1.57
CA PRO A 182 10.30 13.82 2.05
C PRO A 182 9.40 14.91 1.44
N GLU A 183 9.95 16.11 1.27
CA GLU A 183 9.28 17.27 0.66
C GLU A 183 9.06 17.08 -0.85
N SER A 184 9.90 16.29 -1.53
CA SER A 184 9.66 15.85 -2.91
C SER A 184 8.43 14.95 -3.02
N VAL A 185 8.17 14.10 -2.01
CA VAL A 185 6.95 13.28 -1.96
C VAL A 185 5.71 14.14 -1.72
N ILE A 186 5.83 15.20 -0.89
CA ILE A 186 4.76 16.20 -0.72
C ILE A 186 4.48 16.95 -2.03
N TYR A 187 5.50 17.31 -2.82
CA TYR A 187 5.28 17.95 -4.12
C TYR A 187 4.42 17.07 -5.05
N SER A 188 4.69 15.77 -5.12
CA SER A 188 3.92 14.82 -5.93
C SER A 188 2.57 14.41 -5.31
N PHE A 189 2.39 14.62 -4.00
CA PHE A 189 1.04 14.69 -3.41
C PHE A 189 0.29 15.93 -3.93
N GLY A 190 1.00 17.05 -4.12
CA GLY A 190 0.48 18.25 -4.77
C GLY A 190 0.04 18.01 -6.22
N THR A 191 0.83 17.28 -7.02
CA THR A 191 0.42 16.92 -8.39
C THR A 191 -0.81 16.01 -8.38
N LEU A 192 -0.87 15.05 -7.45
CA LEU A 192 -2.03 14.20 -7.25
C LEU A 192 -3.30 15.00 -6.85
N LEU A 193 -3.17 16.07 -6.08
CA LEU A 193 -4.32 16.95 -5.80
C LEU A 193 -4.81 17.68 -7.06
N LEU A 194 -3.92 18.04 -8.01
CA LEU A 194 -4.32 18.57 -9.31
C LEU A 194 -5.04 17.52 -10.16
N ASP A 195 -4.52 16.28 -10.19
CA ASP A 195 -5.16 15.14 -10.86
C ASP A 195 -6.61 14.99 -10.37
N LEU A 196 -6.81 14.99 -9.05
CA LEU A 196 -8.12 14.85 -8.40
C LEU A 196 -9.07 16.03 -8.66
N LEU A 197 -8.57 17.27 -8.61
CA LEU A 197 -9.35 18.48 -8.89
C LEU A 197 -9.83 18.56 -10.34
N SER A 198 -9.05 18.04 -11.30
CA SER A 198 -9.24 18.25 -12.74
C SER A 198 -9.75 17.04 -13.53
N GLY A 199 -9.67 15.83 -12.96
CA GLY A 199 -9.94 14.58 -13.67
C GLY A 199 -8.90 14.27 -14.77
N LYS A 200 -7.73 14.91 -14.74
CA LYS A 200 -6.74 14.89 -15.84
C LYS A 200 -5.31 14.95 -15.30
N HIS A 201 -4.37 14.30 -15.98
CA HIS A 201 -2.96 14.36 -15.59
C HIS A 201 -2.28 15.63 -16.14
N ILE A 202 -2.34 16.72 -15.37
CA ILE A 202 -1.93 18.07 -15.80
C ILE A 202 -0.57 18.47 -15.19
N PRO A 203 0.41 18.93 -15.99
CA PRO A 203 1.68 19.43 -15.48
C PRO A 203 1.50 20.58 -14.45
N PRO A 204 2.21 20.57 -13.31
CA PRO A 204 2.08 21.60 -12.30
C PRO A 204 2.39 23.02 -12.78
N SER A 205 3.24 23.21 -13.78
CA SER A 205 3.48 24.51 -14.44
C SER A 205 2.17 25.14 -14.89
N ASP A 206 1.38 24.37 -15.64
CA ASP A 206 0.22 24.82 -16.39
C ASP A 206 -0.93 25.13 -15.41
N ALA A 207 -1.08 24.27 -14.39
CA ALA A 207 -2.02 24.47 -13.29
C ALA A 207 -1.64 25.67 -12.41
N LEU A 208 -0.36 25.86 -12.06
CA LEU A 208 0.09 27.01 -11.26
C LEU A 208 -0.09 28.34 -12.00
N ASP A 209 0.10 28.37 -13.32
CA ASP A 209 -0.17 29.56 -14.13
C ASP A 209 -1.67 29.86 -14.24
N LEU A 210 -2.54 28.85 -14.37
CA LEU A 210 -4.00 29.01 -14.27
C LEU A 210 -4.43 29.56 -12.90
N ILE A 211 -3.85 29.03 -11.81
CA ILE A 211 -4.09 29.50 -10.43
C ILE A 211 -3.63 30.96 -10.28
N ARG A 212 -2.41 31.30 -10.73
CA ARG A 212 -1.87 32.67 -10.67
C ARG A 212 -2.69 33.65 -11.50
N ALA A 213 -3.21 33.22 -12.65
CA ALA A 213 -4.13 34.00 -13.50
C ALA A 213 -5.56 34.10 -12.93
N LYS A 214 -5.85 33.49 -11.77
CA LYS A 214 -7.19 33.37 -11.15
C LYS A 214 -8.22 32.64 -12.04
N LYS A 215 -7.74 31.78 -12.96
CA LYS A 215 -8.56 30.98 -13.89
C LYS A 215 -8.74 29.53 -13.42
N PHE A 216 -8.71 29.28 -12.11
CA PHE A 216 -8.81 27.94 -11.53
C PHE A 216 -10.10 27.19 -11.90
N GLN A 217 -11.17 27.90 -12.26
CA GLN A 217 -12.39 27.31 -12.82
C GLN A 217 -12.14 26.49 -14.11
N LEU A 218 -11.08 26.80 -14.88
CA LEU A 218 -10.66 26.02 -16.05
C LEU A 218 -9.80 24.78 -15.70
N LEU A 219 -9.32 24.70 -14.46
CA LEU A 219 -8.60 23.55 -13.92
C LEU A 219 -9.57 22.54 -13.30
N MET A 220 -10.71 22.99 -12.76
CA MET A 220 -11.71 22.11 -12.16
C MET A 220 -12.34 21.17 -13.19
N ASP A 221 -12.59 19.93 -12.78
CA ASP A 221 -13.43 18.99 -13.52
C ASP A 221 -14.88 19.51 -13.59
N SER A 222 -15.36 19.78 -14.80
CA SER A 222 -16.73 20.25 -15.04
C SER A 222 -17.79 19.25 -14.56
N CYS A 223 -17.46 17.97 -14.47
CA CYS A 223 -18.38 16.94 -13.98
C CYS A 223 -18.62 17.00 -12.47
N LEU A 224 -17.81 17.79 -11.74
CA LEU A 224 -18.02 18.07 -10.32
C LEU A 224 -18.88 19.31 -10.06
N GLU A 225 -19.32 20.05 -11.09
CA GLU A 225 -20.13 21.26 -10.88
C GLU A 225 -21.39 20.95 -10.06
N GLY A 226 -21.63 21.71 -9.00
CA GLY A 226 -22.72 21.48 -8.02
C GLY A 226 -22.50 20.35 -7.00
N HIS A 227 -21.46 19.52 -7.14
CA HIS A 227 -21.21 18.35 -6.28
C HIS A 227 -20.31 18.62 -5.07
N PHE A 228 -19.86 19.87 -4.88
CA PHE A 228 -19.02 20.31 -3.76
C PHE A 228 -19.31 21.79 -3.45
N SER A 229 -18.96 22.26 -2.24
CA SER A 229 -19.04 23.69 -1.92
C SER A 229 -17.84 24.45 -2.51
N ASN A 230 -18.03 25.70 -2.91
CA ASN A 230 -16.92 26.55 -3.38
C ASN A 230 -15.78 26.64 -2.35
N ASP A 231 -16.10 26.57 -1.05
CA ASP A 231 -15.11 26.60 0.04
C ASP A 231 -14.28 25.31 0.10
N ASP A 232 -14.91 24.13 -0.02
CA ASP A 232 -14.22 22.83 0.01
C ASP A 232 -13.22 22.71 -1.15
N GLY A 233 -13.65 23.10 -2.36
CA GLY A 233 -12.81 23.08 -3.55
C GLY A 233 -11.70 24.13 -3.49
N THR A 234 -11.97 25.30 -2.91
CA THR A 234 -10.97 26.34 -2.70
C THR A 234 -9.89 25.92 -1.70
N GLU A 235 -10.24 25.25 -0.60
CA GLU A 235 -9.24 24.77 0.36
C GLU A 235 -8.44 23.58 -0.20
N LEU A 236 -9.04 22.67 -0.97
CA LEU A 236 -8.28 21.60 -1.64
C LEU A 236 -7.31 22.17 -2.70
N LEU A 237 -7.73 23.17 -3.48
CA LEU A 237 -6.88 23.90 -4.43
C LEU A 237 -5.74 24.66 -3.71
N ARG A 238 -6.04 25.27 -2.56
CA ARG A 238 -5.05 25.92 -1.69
C ARG A 238 -4.04 24.91 -1.13
N LEU A 239 -4.50 23.72 -0.75
CA LEU A 239 -3.63 22.64 -0.29
C LEU A 239 -2.72 22.14 -1.41
N ALA A 240 -3.23 21.96 -2.64
CA ALA A 240 -2.44 21.64 -3.82
C ALA A 240 -1.35 22.70 -4.07
N SER A 241 -1.74 23.98 -4.08
CA SER A 241 -0.81 25.12 -4.23
C SER A 241 0.27 25.12 -3.15
N ARG A 242 -0.06 24.82 -1.88
CA ARG A 242 0.92 24.69 -0.79
C ARG A 242 1.86 23.49 -0.93
N CYS A 243 1.40 22.38 -1.49
CA CYS A 243 2.25 21.23 -1.79
C CYS A 243 3.23 21.53 -2.93
N LEU A 244 2.80 22.33 -3.90
CA LEU A 244 3.55 22.68 -5.11
C LEU A 244 4.46 23.91 -4.97
N GLN A 245 4.75 24.36 -3.75
CA GLN A 245 5.71 25.45 -3.54
C GLN A 245 7.10 25.07 -4.04
N TYR A 246 7.80 26.05 -4.63
CA TYR A 246 9.11 25.82 -5.24
C TYR A 246 10.13 25.40 -4.19
N GLU A 247 10.24 26.14 -3.09
CA GLU A 247 11.16 25.80 -2.01
C GLU A 247 10.62 24.64 -1.15
N PRO A 248 11.39 23.55 -0.97
CA PRO A 248 10.93 22.35 -0.24
C PRO A 248 10.43 22.63 1.19
N CYS A 249 11.03 23.59 1.89
CA CYS A 249 10.70 23.93 3.28
C CYS A 249 9.38 24.69 3.47
N GLU A 250 8.78 25.22 2.39
CA GLU A 250 7.47 25.89 2.43
C GLU A 250 6.30 24.89 2.31
N ARG A 251 6.60 23.63 1.93
CA ARG A 251 5.62 22.57 1.71
C ARG A 251 5.12 21.98 3.05
N PRO A 252 3.84 21.62 3.18
CA PRO A 252 3.28 21.05 4.41
C PRO A 252 3.81 19.63 4.69
N ASN A 253 4.03 19.29 5.96
CA ASN A 253 4.29 17.88 6.34
C ASN A 253 3.01 17.03 6.26
N ALA A 254 3.15 15.70 6.18
CA ALA A 254 2.01 14.78 6.00
C ALA A 254 0.92 14.94 7.08
N LYS A 255 1.29 15.17 8.34
CA LYS A 255 0.35 15.47 9.44
C LYS A 255 -0.49 16.73 9.17
N SER A 256 0.12 17.74 8.55
CA SER A 256 -0.58 18.97 8.13
C SER A 256 -1.55 18.72 6.97
N LEU A 257 -1.25 17.75 6.09
CA LEU A 257 -2.18 17.29 5.04
C LEU A 257 -3.38 16.58 5.67
N VAL A 258 -3.15 15.61 6.57
CA VAL A 258 -4.23 14.89 7.26
C VAL A 258 -5.16 15.85 8.00
N ASN A 259 -4.61 16.81 8.75
CA ASN A 259 -5.38 17.82 9.46
C ASN A 259 -6.22 18.72 8.54
N ALA A 260 -5.72 19.04 7.33
CA ALA A 260 -6.45 19.86 6.36
C ALA A 260 -7.53 19.09 5.59
N LEU A 261 -7.29 17.80 5.31
CA LEU A 261 -8.19 16.95 4.53
C LEU A 261 -9.31 16.33 5.38
N THR A 262 -9.06 16.05 6.66
CA THR A 262 -10.05 15.47 7.59
C THR A 262 -11.39 16.23 7.62
N PRO A 263 -11.46 17.58 7.77
CA PRO A 263 -12.73 18.30 7.78
C PRO A 263 -13.45 18.36 6.43
N LEU A 264 -12.77 18.03 5.32
CA LEU A 264 -13.41 17.98 4.00
C LEU A 264 -14.16 16.65 3.79
N GLN A 265 -13.71 15.55 4.40
CA GLN A 265 -14.34 14.23 4.27
C GLN A 265 -15.65 14.14 5.08
N LYS A 266 -16.73 14.67 4.51
CA LYS A 266 -18.07 14.68 5.13
C LYS A 266 -18.76 13.32 5.03
N GLU A 267 -18.63 12.65 3.89
CA GLU A 267 -19.15 11.30 3.67
C GLU A 267 -18.14 10.25 4.14
N THR A 268 -18.19 9.90 5.43
CA THR A 268 -17.37 8.83 6.03
C THR A 268 -18.06 7.48 6.07
N SER A 269 -19.40 7.46 6.14
CA SER A 269 -20.22 6.24 6.26
C SER A 269 -20.60 5.57 4.94
N VAL A 270 -20.52 6.29 3.80
CA VAL A 270 -20.83 5.73 2.47
C VAL A 270 -19.72 4.75 2.06
N SER A 271 -20.08 3.57 1.56
CA SER A 271 -19.12 2.55 1.09
C SER A 271 -18.25 3.07 -0.05
N SER A 272 -16.95 2.74 -0.06
CA SER A 272 -16.05 3.16 -1.14
C SER A 272 -16.42 2.54 -2.49
N LEU A 273 -17.01 1.35 -2.53
CA LEU A 273 -17.56 0.75 -3.75
C LEU A 273 -18.72 1.57 -4.35
N VAL A 274 -19.58 2.15 -3.50
CA VAL A 274 -20.68 3.04 -3.91
C VAL A 274 -20.14 4.41 -4.37
N LEU A 275 -19.06 4.88 -3.74
CA LEU A 275 -18.38 6.12 -4.15
C LEU A 275 -17.57 5.98 -5.45
N LEU A 276 -17.07 4.79 -5.75
CA LEU A 276 -16.48 4.41 -7.05
C LEU A 276 -17.53 4.08 -8.11
N GLY A 277 -18.82 3.96 -7.75
CA GLY A 277 -19.88 3.59 -8.71
C GLY A 277 -19.88 2.13 -9.15
N ILE A 278 -19.20 1.25 -8.41
CA ILE A 278 -19.13 -0.20 -8.61
C ILE A 278 -20.37 -0.90 -8.02
N LEU A 279 -20.95 -0.31 -6.97
CA LEU A 279 -22.26 -0.69 -6.43
C LEU A 279 -23.24 0.46 -6.65
N ASP A 280 -24.47 0.11 -7.03
CA ASP A 280 -25.56 1.06 -7.26
C ASP A 280 -26.18 1.52 -5.94
N GLU A 281 -26.68 2.76 -5.88
CA GLU A 281 -27.30 3.33 -4.66
C GLU A 281 -28.74 2.85 -4.41
N SER A 282 -29.26 1.99 -5.30
CA SER A 282 -30.68 1.68 -5.45
C SER A 282 -31.18 0.47 -4.64
N GLU A 283 -30.31 -0.26 -3.93
CA GLU A 283 -30.73 -1.28 -2.96
C GLU A 283 -30.77 -0.72 -1.52
N PRO A 284 -31.96 -0.34 -1.00
CA PRO A 284 -32.12 -0.14 0.44
C PRO A 284 -31.96 -1.48 1.15
N SER A 285 -31.03 -1.57 2.11
CA SER A 285 -30.60 -2.82 2.76
C SER A 285 -31.69 -3.47 3.65
N LYS A 286 -32.69 -4.08 3.01
CA LYS A 286 -33.83 -4.76 3.63
C LYS A 286 -34.34 -6.02 2.92
N GLU A 287 -33.53 -6.68 2.10
CA GLU A 287 -33.73 -8.10 1.82
C GLU A 287 -32.67 -8.96 2.50
N THR A 288 -33.14 -9.94 3.27
CA THR A 288 -32.31 -10.96 3.91
C THR A 288 -31.89 -11.98 2.88
N VAL A 289 -30.59 -12.04 2.56
CA VAL A 289 -30.01 -13.20 1.85
C VAL A 289 -30.46 -14.47 2.59
N SER A 290 -31.19 -15.34 1.89
CA SER A 290 -31.67 -16.59 2.48
C SER A 290 -30.47 -17.51 2.75
N LEU A 291 -30.08 -17.59 4.03
CA LEU A 291 -28.95 -18.41 4.44
C LEU A 291 -29.14 -19.86 4.01
N THR A 292 -28.07 -20.48 3.52
CA THR A 292 -28.07 -21.93 3.27
C THR A 292 -28.38 -22.68 4.56
N PRO A 293 -28.88 -23.93 4.53
CA PRO A 293 -29.20 -24.68 5.75
C PRO A 293 -28.05 -24.78 6.76
N PHE A 294 -26.80 -24.72 6.28
CA PHE A 294 -25.61 -24.59 7.12
C PHE A 294 -25.47 -23.20 7.73
N GLY A 295 -25.51 -22.13 6.93
CA GLY A 295 -25.42 -20.75 7.42
C GLY A 295 -26.55 -20.40 8.41
N GLU A 296 -27.75 -20.94 8.19
CA GLU A 296 -28.91 -20.75 9.06
C GLU A 296 -28.74 -21.49 10.40
N ALA A 297 -28.15 -22.69 10.40
CA ALA A 297 -27.79 -23.41 11.61
C ALA A 297 -26.65 -22.69 12.38
N CYS A 298 -25.63 -22.19 11.68
CA CYS A 298 -24.56 -21.35 12.25
C CYS A 298 -25.11 -20.08 12.89
N SER A 299 -26.04 -19.38 12.22
CA SER A 299 -26.71 -18.19 12.76
C SER A 299 -27.48 -18.49 14.05
N ARG A 300 -28.19 -19.63 14.12
CA ARG A 300 -28.88 -20.11 15.33
C ARG A 300 -27.96 -20.68 16.41
N LYS A 301 -26.66 -20.86 16.12
CA LYS A 301 -25.71 -21.65 16.95
C LYS A 301 -26.23 -23.07 17.24
N ASP A 302 -26.95 -23.66 16.30
CA ASP A 302 -27.49 -25.02 16.40
C ASP A 302 -26.39 -26.04 16.10
N LEU A 303 -25.55 -26.30 17.12
CA LEU A 303 -24.41 -27.21 17.03
C LEU A 303 -24.81 -28.63 16.58
N ILE A 304 -26.04 -29.08 16.85
CA ILE A 304 -26.52 -30.41 16.46
C ILE A 304 -26.80 -30.44 14.95
N THR A 305 -27.43 -29.41 14.39
CA THR A 305 -27.67 -29.31 12.94
C THR A 305 -26.38 -29.01 12.18
N ILE A 306 -25.49 -28.17 12.72
CA ILE A 306 -24.14 -27.90 12.16
C ILE A 306 -23.35 -29.22 12.07
N HIS A 307 -23.24 -29.96 13.18
CA HIS A 307 -22.51 -31.23 13.22
C HIS A 307 -23.09 -32.26 12.22
N LYS A 308 -24.41 -32.42 12.16
CA LYS A 308 -25.07 -33.30 11.17
C LYS A 308 -24.84 -32.92 9.71
N ILE A 309 -24.59 -31.64 9.41
CA ILE A 309 -24.21 -31.21 8.06
C ILE A 309 -22.74 -31.54 7.80
N LEU A 310 -21.85 -31.31 8.78
CA LEU A 310 -20.42 -31.62 8.66
C LEU A 310 -20.14 -33.14 8.56
N GLU A 311 -20.81 -33.99 9.35
CA GLU A 311 -20.77 -35.46 9.19
C GLU A 311 -21.13 -35.88 7.76
N LYS A 312 -22.11 -35.20 7.16
CA LYS A 312 -22.65 -35.52 5.82
C LYS A 312 -21.79 -34.99 4.68
N VAL A 313 -20.88 -34.06 4.95
CA VAL A 313 -19.89 -33.49 4.00
C VAL A 313 -18.51 -34.15 4.18
N GLY A 314 -18.21 -34.70 5.36
CA GLY A 314 -17.08 -35.59 5.61
C GLY A 314 -15.75 -34.87 5.87
N TYR A 315 -15.57 -34.33 7.07
CA TYR A 315 -14.30 -33.73 7.53
C TYR A 315 -13.83 -34.31 8.87
N LYS A 316 -12.57 -34.03 9.27
CA LYS A 316 -11.92 -34.48 10.51
C LYS A 316 -10.97 -33.41 11.06
N ASP A 317 -10.78 -33.39 12.37
CA ASP A 317 -10.16 -32.30 13.16
C ASP A 317 -8.99 -32.76 14.08
N GLU A 318 -8.05 -31.83 14.43
CA GLU A 318 -7.10 -31.72 15.59
C GLU A 318 -6.67 -30.20 15.63
N GLU A 319 -6.47 -29.38 16.68
CA GLU A 319 -6.11 -29.43 18.14
C GLU A 319 -4.59 -29.41 18.47
N ASP A 320 -3.98 -28.63 19.42
CA ASP A 320 -4.17 -27.28 20.04
C ASP A 320 -2.87 -26.93 20.90
N VAL A 321 -2.55 -25.87 21.70
CA VAL A 321 -3.14 -24.59 22.20
C VAL A 321 -2.06 -23.63 22.84
N ALA A 322 -2.40 -22.35 23.12
CA ALA A 322 -1.94 -21.44 24.23
C ALA A 322 -0.54 -20.70 24.28
N ASN A 323 -0.46 -19.72 25.21
CA ASN A 323 0.56 -18.68 25.57
C ASN A 323 1.12 -18.88 27.02
N GLU A 324 1.90 -18.04 27.73
CA GLU A 324 2.51 -16.68 27.51
C GLU A 324 4.08 -16.75 27.54
N LEU A 325 4.96 -16.11 28.35
CA LEU A 325 4.92 -15.19 29.53
C LEU A 325 6.10 -14.16 29.46
N SER A 326 6.00 -12.97 30.09
CA SER A 326 6.80 -11.78 29.72
C SER A 326 7.55 -10.97 30.82
N PHE A 327 8.40 -10.04 30.34
CA PHE A 327 8.68 -8.70 30.91
C PHE A 327 9.64 -8.46 32.12
N GLN A 328 10.69 -9.26 32.35
CA GLN A 328 11.68 -8.98 33.43
C GLN A 328 13.16 -8.76 33.03
N VAL A 329 13.52 -8.76 31.73
CA VAL A 329 14.92 -8.81 31.25
C VAL A 329 15.47 -7.44 30.78
N TRP A 330 14.65 -6.39 30.78
CA TRP A 330 14.80 -5.24 29.87
C TRP A 330 15.99 -4.29 30.09
N THR A 331 16.66 -4.32 31.26
CA THR A 331 17.71 -3.32 31.60
C THR A 331 19.15 -3.74 31.35
N ASP A 332 19.52 -5.01 31.54
CA ASP A 332 20.90 -5.47 31.34
C ASP A 332 21.19 -5.87 29.88
N GLN A 333 20.14 -6.25 29.14
CA GLN A 333 20.27 -6.91 27.84
C GLN A 333 20.93 -6.03 26.76
N ILE A 334 20.58 -4.74 26.70
CA ILE A 334 21.00 -3.82 25.62
C ILE A 334 22.54 -3.65 25.55
N GLN A 335 23.23 -3.69 26.70
CA GLN A 335 24.69 -3.55 26.74
C GLN A 335 25.43 -4.83 26.28
N GLY A 336 24.84 -6.00 26.51
CA GLY A 336 25.32 -7.27 25.95
C GLY A 336 25.11 -7.33 24.44
N THR A 337 23.88 -6.99 23.99
CA THR A 337 23.45 -6.95 22.59
C THR A 337 24.48 -6.27 21.68
N LEU A 338 24.86 -5.03 21.98
CA LEU A 338 25.73 -4.24 21.10
C LEU A 338 27.13 -4.86 20.92
N ASN A 339 27.59 -5.67 21.89
CA ASN A 339 28.85 -6.41 21.78
C ASN A 339 28.71 -7.68 20.93
N SER A 340 27.59 -8.41 21.01
CA SER A 340 27.39 -9.63 20.21
C SER A 340 27.47 -9.35 18.70
N LYS A 341 26.97 -8.20 18.22
CA LYS A 341 27.12 -7.83 16.79
C LYS A 341 28.58 -7.82 16.33
N LYS A 342 29.46 -7.15 17.07
CA LYS A 342 30.89 -7.02 16.74
C LYS A 342 31.59 -8.38 16.65
N HIS A 343 31.22 -9.33 17.52
CA HIS A 343 31.78 -10.67 17.51
C HIS A 343 31.24 -11.50 16.32
N GLY A 344 29.97 -11.31 15.94
CA GLY A 344 29.40 -11.85 14.71
C GLY A 344 30.11 -11.32 13.46
N ASP A 345 30.31 -10.00 13.36
CA ASP A 345 31.04 -9.33 12.27
C ASP A 345 32.48 -9.90 12.13
N SER A 346 33.19 -10.09 13.26
CA SER A 346 34.53 -10.69 13.25
C SER A 346 34.55 -12.17 12.86
N ALA A 347 33.61 -12.98 13.37
CA ALA A 347 33.53 -14.41 13.05
C ALA A 347 33.12 -14.66 11.59
N PHE A 348 32.25 -13.81 11.02
CA PHE A 348 31.82 -13.92 9.62
C PHE A 348 32.99 -13.65 8.65
N LEU A 349 33.79 -12.62 8.92
CA LEU A 349 35.00 -12.31 8.14
C LEU A 349 36.09 -13.39 8.25
N ALA A 350 36.13 -14.14 9.35
CA ALA A 350 37.01 -15.29 9.54
C ALA A 350 36.49 -16.59 8.89
N GLY A 351 35.26 -16.61 8.35
CA GLY A 351 34.61 -17.80 7.81
C GLY A 351 34.07 -18.77 8.87
N GLU A 352 34.05 -18.39 10.15
CA GLU A 352 33.51 -19.21 11.24
C GLU A 352 31.98 -19.09 11.34
N PHE A 353 31.28 -19.42 10.25
CA PHE A 353 29.88 -19.07 10.03
C PHE A 353 28.91 -19.54 11.12
N SER A 354 29.15 -20.68 11.78
CA SER A 354 28.32 -21.11 12.92
C SER A 354 28.38 -20.10 14.06
N LYS A 355 29.58 -19.71 14.53
CA LYS A 355 29.73 -18.70 15.58
C LYS A 355 29.21 -17.34 15.15
N ALA A 356 29.38 -16.99 13.87
CA ALA A 356 28.82 -15.75 13.33
C ALA A 356 27.29 -15.73 13.44
N ILE A 357 26.62 -16.83 13.08
CA ILE A 357 25.18 -17.02 13.26
C ILE A 357 24.82 -16.93 14.75
N ASP A 358 25.51 -17.65 15.64
CA ASP A 358 25.24 -17.64 17.09
C ASP A 358 25.30 -16.21 17.67
N PHE A 359 26.36 -15.45 17.35
CA PHE A 359 26.54 -14.07 17.82
C PHE A 359 25.55 -13.08 17.18
N TYR A 360 25.21 -13.24 15.90
CA TYR A 360 24.19 -12.40 15.26
C TYR A 360 22.77 -12.71 15.76
N THR A 361 22.45 -13.97 16.06
CA THR A 361 21.20 -14.37 16.71
C THR A 361 21.07 -13.73 18.09
N GLN A 362 22.14 -13.74 18.90
CA GLN A 362 22.15 -12.99 20.17
C GLN A 362 21.94 -11.48 19.98
N PHE A 363 22.55 -10.87 18.95
CA PHE A 363 22.37 -9.44 18.66
C PHE A 363 20.92 -9.10 18.25
N ILE A 364 20.32 -9.89 17.36
CA ILE A 364 18.95 -9.64 16.88
C ILE A 364 17.95 -9.79 18.03
N ASN A 365 18.09 -10.84 18.84
CA ASN A 365 17.17 -11.16 19.92
C ASN A 365 17.21 -10.20 21.13
N GLY A 366 18.22 -9.31 21.21
CA GLY A 366 18.40 -8.38 22.33
C GLY A 366 18.19 -6.90 22.00
N GLY A 367 17.71 -6.56 20.79
CA GLY A 367 17.70 -5.18 20.28
C GLY A 367 16.37 -4.65 19.73
N THR A 368 15.29 -5.44 19.73
CA THR A 368 14.05 -5.12 18.99
C THR A 368 12.87 -4.73 19.89
N MET A 369 12.47 -3.44 19.83
CA MET A 369 11.08 -3.03 20.08
C MET A 369 10.27 -3.14 18.78
N VAL A 370 9.04 -3.64 18.86
CA VAL A 370 8.29 -4.12 17.69
C VAL A 370 7.49 -3.00 17.01
N SER A 371 7.44 -3.04 15.67
CA SER A 371 6.42 -2.36 14.87
C SER A 371 5.61 -3.42 14.11
N PRO A 372 4.27 -3.37 14.13
CA PRO A 372 3.46 -4.06 13.11
C PRO A 372 3.76 -3.48 11.72
N THR A 373 3.31 -4.17 10.68
CA THR A 373 3.58 -3.86 9.26
C THR A 373 5.07 -3.69 8.93
N VAL A 374 5.77 -4.82 8.87
CA VAL A 374 6.76 -5.26 7.86
C VAL A 374 7.57 -6.39 8.52
N HIS A 375 7.54 -7.56 7.90
CA HIS A 375 8.59 -8.56 8.04
C HIS A 375 9.41 -8.57 6.74
N ALA A 376 10.55 -9.26 6.70
CA ALA A 376 11.37 -9.34 5.49
C ALA A 376 12.18 -10.64 5.39
N ARG A 377 12.28 -11.17 4.17
CA ARG A 377 13.46 -11.84 3.60
C ARG A 377 13.55 -11.51 2.12
#